data_AF-A0A831W6M7-F1
#
_entry.id   AF-A0A831W6M7-F1
#
_cell.length_a   1.000
_cell.length_b   1.000
_cell.length_c   1.000
_cell.angle_alpha   90.00
_cell.angle_beta   90.00
_cell.angle_gamma   90.00
#
_symmetry.space_group_name_H-M   'P 1'
#
loop_
_entity.id
_entity.type
_entity.pdbx_description
1 polymer ?
#
loop_
_entity_poly.entity_id
_entity_poly.type
_entity_poly.pdbx_seq_one_letter_code
_entity_poly.pdbx_strand_id
1 'polypeptide(L)'
;MNNLNRLSTRLAGVIAIAITGSACSSNQVHPDSDVTAAAAELKQTQAVAYHPIRPYNKVLNPRQKEYPNHLGFNDLHIQAVRHLPGGEKDRRRLHHVVHHHCKGYQDGTFVCLMFHSGMKDQDKPIGFEYIIPTAMFEQLPEEEKKYWHYHKVEVPLAKATFPDMTPEELKKVLPAINETYGKVIYFQQPDDKLPIGQPYILDVHSMPKVD
;
A
#
# COMPACT_ATOMS: atom_id res chain seq x y z
N MET A 1 -27.91 -53.81 24.01
CA MET A 1 -27.51 -52.49 24.53
C MET A 1 -26.37 -51.94 23.67
N ASN A 2 -26.67 -50.88 22.92
CA ASN A 2 -25.85 -49.74 22.44
C ASN A 2 -24.37 -49.88 21.96
N ASN A 3 -24.20 -49.45 20.70
CA ASN A 3 -23.42 -48.29 20.21
C ASN A 3 -21.97 -48.43 19.66
N LEU A 4 -21.91 -48.09 18.34
CA LEU A 4 -21.09 -47.06 17.65
C LEU A 4 -19.57 -47.23 17.49
N ASN A 5 -19.12 -47.26 16.23
CA ASN A 5 -18.11 -46.36 15.59
C ASN A 5 -17.94 -46.76 14.10
N ARG A 6 -18.41 -45.99 13.10
CA ARG A 6 -17.88 -44.76 12.43
C ARG A 6 -16.53 -44.94 11.72
N LEU A 7 -16.56 -44.95 10.37
CA LEU A 7 -15.57 -44.31 9.50
C LEU A 7 -16.20 -44.07 8.11
N SER A 8 -16.38 -42.80 7.74
CA SER A 8 -16.87 -42.35 6.42
C SER A 8 -15.76 -41.57 5.75
N THR A 9 -15.38 -42.02 4.56
CA THR A 9 -14.26 -41.53 3.75
C THR A 9 -14.64 -40.25 3.01
N ARG A 10 -13.75 -39.25 3.04
CA ARG A 10 -13.92 -37.94 2.40
C ARG A 10 -13.85 -38.06 0.87
N LEU A 11 -14.87 -37.55 0.17
CA LEU A 11 -14.84 -37.31 -1.27
C LEU A 11 -13.99 -36.06 -1.58
N ALA A 12 -13.05 -36.20 -2.50
CA ALA A 12 -12.34 -35.09 -3.13
C ALA A 12 -13.26 -34.43 -4.18
N GLY A 13 -13.57 -33.15 -3.99
CA GLY A 13 -14.33 -32.35 -4.96
C GLY A 13 -13.40 -31.41 -5.72
N VAL A 14 -13.16 -31.69 -6.99
CA VAL A 14 -12.54 -30.77 -7.95
C VAL A 14 -13.62 -29.77 -8.39
N ILE A 15 -13.44 -28.49 -8.08
CA ILE A 15 -14.33 -27.41 -8.57
C ILE A 15 -13.83 -26.99 -9.95
N ALA A 16 -14.55 -27.40 -11.00
CA ALA A 16 -14.40 -26.86 -12.33
C ALA A 16 -15.13 -25.50 -12.41
N ILE A 17 -14.39 -24.42 -12.71
CA ILE A 17 -14.97 -23.10 -12.98
C ILE A 17 -15.35 -23.05 -14.46
N ALA A 18 -16.64 -23.17 -14.75
CA ALA A 18 -17.18 -22.90 -16.08
C ALA A 18 -17.37 -21.38 -16.25
N ILE A 19 -16.60 -20.76 -17.14
CA ILE A 19 -16.78 -19.35 -17.52
C ILE A 19 -17.80 -19.31 -18.66
N THR A 20 -19.08 -19.09 -18.34
CA THR A 20 -20.07 -18.71 -19.34
C THR A 20 -19.97 -17.21 -19.58
N GLY A 21 -19.46 -16.81 -20.75
CA GLY A 21 -19.44 -15.43 -21.18
C GLY A 21 -20.86 -14.93 -21.46
N SER A 22 -21.39 -14.08 -20.58
CA SER A 22 -22.51 -13.20 -20.91
C SER A 22 -21.96 -11.87 -21.39
N ALA A 23 -22.30 -11.52 -22.63
CA ALA A 23 -21.99 -10.23 -23.23
C ALA A 23 -22.71 -9.10 -22.48
N CYS A 24 -21.96 -8.09 -22.02
CA CYS A 24 -22.54 -6.86 -21.49
C CYS A 24 -22.85 -5.90 -22.65
N SER A 25 -24.13 -5.53 -22.74
CA SER A 25 -24.69 -4.54 -23.66
C SER A 25 -24.43 -3.10 -23.20
N SER A 26 -24.27 -2.22 -24.18
CA SER A 26 -23.83 -0.82 -24.16
C SER A 26 -24.70 0.19 -23.39
N ASN A 27 -24.06 1.21 -22.79
CA ASN A 27 -24.38 2.67 -22.83
C ASN A 27 -23.75 3.41 -21.61
N GLN A 28 -23.09 4.57 -21.65
CA GLN A 28 -22.75 5.56 -22.68
C GLN A 28 -21.39 6.22 -22.38
N VAL A 29 -20.71 6.63 -23.45
CA VAL A 29 -19.40 7.31 -23.46
C VAL A 29 -19.62 8.83 -23.40
N HIS A 30 -18.88 9.53 -22.52
CA HIS A 30 -18.73 10.99 -22.61
C HIS A 30 -17.80 11.32 -23.80
N PRO A 31 -18.14 12.30 -24.67
CA PRO A 31 -17.36 12.61 -25.86
C PRO A 31 -16.11 13.41 -25.50
N ASP A 32 -15.05 13.20 -26.29
CA ASP A 32 -13.77 13.90 -26.30
C ASP A 32 -12.64 13.33 -25.42
N SER A 33 -12.22 12.10 -25.73
CA SER A 33 -10.78 11.83 -25.90
C SER A 33 -10.61 10.66 -26.87
N ASP A 34 -9.83 10.89 -27.92
CA ASP A 34 -9.59 10.02 -29.06
C ASP A 34 -8.84 8.74 -28.64
N VAL A 35 -9.59 7.75 -28.14
CA VAL A 35 -9.10 6.41 -27.78
C VAL A 35 -8.61 5.61 -28.99
N THR A 36 -8.95 6.03 -30.21
CA THR A 36 -8.52 5.38 -31.45
C THR A 36 -7.08 5.68 -31.84
N ALA A 37 -6.53 6.83 -31.43
CA ALA A 37 -5.11 7.13 -31.61
C ALA A 37 -4.18 6.28 -30.71
N ALA A 38 -4.61 5.99 -29.48
CA ALA A 38 -3.81 5.25 -28.50
C ALA A 38 -3.65 3.75 -28.82
N ALA A 39 -4.59 3.17 -29.57
CA ALA A 39 -4.59 1.74 -29.90
C ALA A 39 -3.63 1.37 -31.06
N ALA A 40 -3.20 2.34 -31.87
CA ALA A 40 -2.37 2.09 -33.05
C ALA A 40 -0.86 1.98 -32.75
N GLU A 41 -0.41 2.36 -31.56
CA GLU A 41 1.03 2.39 -31.19
C GLU A 41 1.52 1.11 -30.48
N LEU A 42 0.66 0.10 -30.31
CA LEU A 42 1.01 -1.19 -29.71
C LEU A 42 1.51 -2.20 -30.77
N LYS A 43 2.55 -1.82 -31.51
CA LYS A 43 3.41 -2.75 -32.24
C LYS A 43 4.88 -2.41 -32.01
N GLN A 44 5.32 -2.60 -30.77
CA GLN A 44 6.73 -2.80 -30.50
C GLN A 44 6.88 -3.86 -29.41
N THR A 45 7.09 -5.10 -29.84
CA THR A 45 7.71 -6.14 -29.01
C THR A 45 9.13 -5.67 -28.70
N GLN A 46 9.28 -4.84 -27.67
CA GLN A 46 10.55 -4.67 -26.99
C GLN A 46 10.74 -5.91 -26.13
N ALA A 47 11.82 -6.66 -26.40
CA ALA A 47 12.35 -7.60 -25.43
C ALA A 47 12.48 -6.85 -24.10
N VAL A 48 11.83 -7.36 -23.05
CA VAL A 48 11.92 -6.79 -21.71
C VAL A 48 13.39 -6.87 -21.30
N ALA A 49 14.11 -5.75 -21.44
CA ALA A 49 15.48 -5.66 -20.99
C ALA A 49 15.46 -5.94 -19.49
N TYR A 50 16.14 -7.01 -19.06
CA TYR A 50 16.37 -7.30 -17.65
C TYR A 50 16.98 -6.05 -17.02
N HIS A 51 16.17 -5.37 -16.21
CA HIS A 51 16.67 -4.28 -15.39
C HIS A 51 17.50 -4.91 -14.27
N PRO A 52 18.71 -4.39 -13.99
CA PRO A 52 19.44 -4.86 -12.83
C PRO A 52 18.54 -4.71 -11.61
N ILE A 53 18.32 -5.83 -10.92
CA ILE A 53 17.64 -5.84 -9.61
C ILE A 53 18.32 -4.76 -8.78
N ARG A 54 17.55 -3.76 -8.34
CA ARG A 54 18.07 -2.73 -7.43
C ARG A 54 18.71 -3.47 -6.25
N PRO A 55 19.99 -3.23 -5.93
CA PRO A 55 20.61 -3.87 -4.80
C PRO A 55 19.86 -3.41 -3.55
N TYR A 56 19.40 -4.38 -2.78
CA TYR A 56 18.75 -4.17 -1.50
C TYR A 56 19.59 -3.22 -0.62
N ASN A 57 18.93 -2.20 -0.07
CA ASN A 57 19.58 -1.22 0.78
C ASN A 57 19.53 -1.68 2.25
N LYS A 58 20.66 -2.22 2.72
CA LYS A 58 20.87 -2.69 4.10
C LYS A 58 20.65 -1.62 5.16
N VAL A 59 20.68 -0.34 4.80
CA VAL A 59 20.39 0.75 5.75
C VAL A 59 18.89 0.91 5.97
N LEU A 60 18.07 0.68 4.94
CA LEU A 60 16.62 0.88 4.99
C LEU A 60 15.86 -0.34 5.55
N ASN A 61 16.34 -1.56 5.35
CA ASN A 61 15.79 -2.74 6.02
C ASN A 61 16.89 -3.73 6.39
N PRO A 62 17.72 -3.46 7.41
CA PRO A 62 18.91 -4.25 7.73
C PRO A 62 18.67 -5.75 7.99
N ARG A 63 17.41 -6.14 8.24
CA ARG A 63 17.01 -7.52 8.55
C ARG A 63 16.25 -8.20 7.41
N GLN A 64 16.18 -7.60 6.22
CA GLN A 64 15.55 -8.21 5.06
C GLN A 64 16.26 -9.53 4.69
N LYS A 65 15.50 -10.62 4.74
CA LYS A 65 15.91 -11.89 4.14
C LYS A 65 15.41 -11.90 2.70
N GLU A 66 16.33 -11.94 1.74
CA GLU A 66 15.95 -12.10 0.33
C GLU A 66 15.33 -13.48 0.13
N TYR A 67 14.04 -13.51 -0.18
CA TYR A 67 13.35 -14.70 -0.64
C TYR A 67 13.02 -14.55 -2.13
N PRO A 68 13.05 -15.64 -2.93
CA PRO A 68 12.77 -15.58 -4.37
C PRO A 68 11.41 -14.95 -4.74
N ASN A 69 10.46 -14.94 -3.80
CA ASN A 69 9.07 -14.48 -4.00
C ASN A 69 8.70 -13.25 -3.16
N HIS A 70 9.66 -12.46 -2.67
CA HIS A 70 9.30 -11.26 -1.91
C HIS A 70 8.66 -10.21 -2.83
N LEU A 71 7.51 -9.65 -2.41
CA LEU A 71 7.05 -8.38 -2.95
C LEU A 71 8.16 -7.36 -2.71
N GLY A 72 8.65 -6.73 -3.79
CA GLY A 72 9.75 -5.75 -3.74
C GLY A 72 9.40 -4.42 -3.05
N PHE A 73 8.45 -4.45 -2.12
CA PHE A 73 7.91 -3.36 -1.31
C PHE A 73 8.24 -3.60 0.16
N ASN A 74 9.47 -4.01 0.50
CA ASN A 74 9.86 -4.26 1.89
C ASN A 74 11.19 -3.61 2.25
N ASP A 75 11.67 -2.65 1.47
CA ASP A 75 12.89 -1.91 1.76
C ASP A 75 12.78 -1.10 3.05
N LEU A 76 11.58 -0.74 3.49
CA LEU A 76 11.31 -0.08 4.78
C LEU A 76 9.90 -0.48 5.26
N HIS A 77 9.75 -0.83 6.54
CA HIS A 77 8.46 -1.17 7.15
C HIS A 77 8.13 -0.16 8.25
N ILE A 78 6.99 0.51 8.10
CA ILE A 78 6.49 1.52 9.04
C ILE A 78 5.13 1.09 9.56
N GLN A 79 4.94 1.14 10.86
CA GLN A 79 3.63 0.96 11.50
C GLN A 79 3.17 2.29 12.05
N ALA A 80 2.00 2.76 11.66
CA ALA A 80 1.45 4.02 12.14
C ALA A 80 0.00 3.86 12.57
N VAL A 81 -0.38 4.49 13.68
CA VAL A 81 -1.79 4.70 14.05
C VAL A 81 -2.28 6.02 13.46
N ARG A 82 -3.55 6.37 13.65
CA ARG A 82 -4.18 7.53 12.96
C ARG A 82 -3.97 7.49 11.45
N HIS A 83 -3.95 6.29 10.87
CA HIS A 83 -3.80 6.09 9.43
C HIS A 83 -5.05 5.48 8.81
N LEU A 84 -6.07 5.07 9.56
CA LEU A 84 -7.33 4.63 8.97
C LEU A 84 -8.38 5.76 8.88
N PRO A 85 -9.13 5.84 7.76
CA PRO A 85 -10.22 6.82 7.59
C PRO A 85 -11.35 6.61 8.60
N GLY A 86 -12.13 7.66 8.86
CA GLY A 86 -13.35 7.56 9.66
C GLY A 86 -13.12 7.53 11.17
N GLY A 87 -11.92 7.84 11.63
CA GLY A 87 -11.59 7.94 13.06
C GLY A 87 -12.41 8.97 13.84
N GLU A 88 -12.94 10.00 13.16
CA GLU A 88 -13.91 10.96 13.69
C GLU A 88 -15.21 10.29 14.16
N LYS A 89 -15.65 9.26 13.44
CA LYS A 89 -16.89 8.52 13.72
C LYS A 89 -16.66 7.30 14.61
N ASP A 90 -15.49 6.67 14.48
CA ASP A 90 -15.09 5.51 15.28
C ASP A 90 -13.65 5.66 15.77
N ARG A 91 -13.49 6.07 17.03
CA ARG A 91 -12.18 6.29 17.66
C ARG A 91 -11.31 5.04 17.71
N ARG A 92 -11.88 3.83 17.58
CA ARG A 92 -11.07 2.59 17.50
C ARG A 92 -10.17 2.61 16.28
N ARG A 93 -10.63 3.19 15.17
CA ARG A 93 -9.85 3.34 13.94
C ARG A 93 -8.63 4.24 14.11
N LEU A 94 -8.67 5.20 15.02
CA LEU A 94 -7.52 6.06 15.33
C LEU A 94 -6.37 5.31 16.01
N HIS A 95 -6.67 4.17 16.65
CA HIS A 95 -5.68 3.32 17.32
C HIS A 95 -5.31 2.09 16.49
N HIS A 96 -5.92 1.93 15.32
CA HIS A 96 -5.66 0.81 14.43
C HIS A 96 -4.32 1.02 13.73
N VAL A 97 -3.46 0.00 13.76
CA VAL A 97 -2.15 0.04 13.11
C VAL A 97 -2.29 -0.22 11.62
N VAL A 98 -1.78 0.71 10.81
CA VAL A 98 -1.59 0.53 9.38
C VAL A 98 -0.13 0.26 9.09
N HIS A 99 0.13 -0.80 8.34
CA HIS A 99 1.46 -1.23 7.94
C HIS A 99 1.79 -0.67 6.56
N HIS A 100 2.88 0.09 6.47
CA HIS A 100 3.45 0.64 5.25
C HIS A 100 4.66 -0.20 4.88
N HIS A 101 4.53 -0.95 3.80
CA HIS A 101 5.56 -1.80 3.23
C HIS A 101 6.13 -1.07 2.02
N CYS A 102 7.28 -0.43 2.19
CA CYS A 102 7.81 0.57 1.27
C CYS A 102 8.91 0.02 0.36
N LYS A 103 8.93 0.51 -0.88
CA LYS A 103 10.03 0.36 -1.83
C LYS A 103 10.77 1.69 -1.96
N GLY A 104 12.10 1.67 -1.82
CA GLY A 104 12.95 2.84 -2.01
C GLY A 104 13.40 3.01 -3.45
N TYR A 105 13.37 4.25 -3.94
CA TYR A 105 13.81 4.61 -5.29
C TYR A 105 15.13 5.40 -5.28
N GLN A 106 15.73 5.59 -6.45
CA GLN A 106 17.11 6.09 -6.60
C GLN A 106 17.16 7.60 -6.40
N ASP A 107 16.03 8.25 -6.63
CA ASP A 107 15.78 9.66 -6.43
C ASP A 107 15.38 10.00 -4.98
N GLY A 108 15.46 9.02 -4.07
CA GLY A 108 15.11 9.18 -2.66
C GLY A 108 13.61 9.13 -2.38
N THR A 109 12.77 8.85 -3.38
CA THR A 109 11.33 8.65 -3.16
C THR A 109 11.05 7.25 -2.65
N PHE A 110 9.88 7.07 -2.02
CA PHE A 110 9.35 5.76 -1.67
C PHE A 110 7.92 5.62 -2.16
N VAL A 111 7.53 4.39 -2.45
CA VAL A 111 6.13 4.00 -2.59
C VAL A 111 5.86 2.88 -1.63
N CYS A 112 4.86 3.04 -0.78
CA CYS A 112 4.47 2.05 0.21
C CYS A 112 3.14 1.41 -0.15
N LEU A 113 3.06 0.09 -0.08
CA LEU A 113 1.80 -0.62 -0.03
C LEU A 113 1.29 -0.64 1.42
N MET A 114 0.02 -0.29 1.60
CA MET A 114 -0.56 -0.11 2.92
C MET A 114 -1.53 -1.24 3.25
N PHE A 115 -1.40 -1.82 4.45
CA PHE A 115 -2.22 -2.94 4.91
C PHE A 115 -2.77 -2.70 6.32
N HIS A 116 -3.98 -3.19 6.59
CA HIS A 116 -4.61 -3.08 7.92
C HIS A 116 -4.37 -4.29 8.83
N SER A 117 -3.76 -5.38 8.35
CA SER A 117 -3.55 -6.63 9.10
C SER A 117 -2.10 -7.13 9.11
N GLY A 118 -1.18 -6.34 8.54
CA GLY A 118 0.19 -6.76 8.25
C GLY A 118 0.32 -7.26 6.81
N MET A 119 1.25 -8.19 6.58
CA MET A 119 1.55 -8.72 5.24
C MET A 119 1.65 -10.26 5.28
N LYS A 120 0.53 -10.94 5.52
CA LYS A 120 0.39 -12.40 5.35
C LYS A 120 0.01 -12.73 3.91
N ASP A 121 0.14 -13.98 3.53
CA ASP A 121 -0.07 -14.49 2.15
C ASP A 121 -1.43 -14.15 1.53
N GLN A 122 -2.46 -13.83 2.33
CA GLN A 122 -3.81 -13.52 1.86
C GLN A 122 -4.24 -12.08 2.19
N ASP A 123 -3.36 -11.29 2.82
CA ASP A 123 -3.65 -9.90 3.13
C ASP A 123 -3.63 -9.08 1.83
N LYS A 124 -4.61 -8.19 1.68
CA LYS A 124 -4.72 -7.31 0.53
C LYS A 124 -4.33 -5.89 0.94
N PRO A 125 -3.60 -5.16 0.08
CA PRO A 125 -3.36 -3.75 0.34
C PRO A 125 -4.69 -3.00 0.26
N ILE A 126 -4.80 -1.93 1.04
CA ILE A 126 -5.98 -1.05 1.08
C ILE A 126 -5.68 0.33 0.47
N GLY A 127 -4.41 0.66 0.31
CA GLY A 127 -3.95 1.93 -0.21
C GLY A 127 -2.46 1.90 -0.53
N PHE A 128 -1.95 3.06 -0.91
CA PHE A 128 -0.54 3.34 -1.04
C PHE A 128 -0.19 4.70 -0.47
N GLU A 129 1.07 4.84 -0.07
CA GLU A 129 1.65 6.12 0.28
C GLU A 129 2.80 6.45 -0.67
N TYR A 130 2.77 7.64 -1.27
CA TYR A 130 3.95 8.22 -1.90
C TYR A 130 4.73 9.01 -0.87
N ILE A 131 6.04 8.79 -0.80
CA ILE A 131 6.94 9.57 0.04
C ILE A 131 7.96 10.26 -0.85
N ILE A 132 8.07 11.59 -0.73
CA ILE A 132 9.02 12.39 -1.51
C ILE A 132 9.92 13.25 -0.59
N PRO A 133 11.18 13.50 -0.98
CA PRO A 133 12.04 14.45 -0.26
C PRO A 133 11.46 15.87 -0.25
N THR A 134 11.79 16.65 0.79
CA THR A 134 11.41 18.07 0.90
C THR A 134 11.68 18.87 -0.38
N ALA A 135 12.84 18.67 -1.02
CA ALA A 135 13.20 19.37 -2.25
C ALA A 135 12.24 19.09 -3.42
N MET A 136 11.61 17.92 -3.48
CA MET A 136 10.58 17.61 -4.49
C MET A 136 9.23 18.19 -4.09
N PHE A 137 8.88 18.13 -2.80
CA PHE A 137 7.65 18.73 -2.28
C PHE A 137 7.59 20.24 -2.54
N GLU A 138 8.70 20.95 -2.35
CA GLU A 138 8.79 22.40 -2.57
C GLU A 138 8.45 22.81 -4.01
N GLN A 139 8.71 21.91 -4.97
CA GLN A 139 8.46 22.11 -6.40
C GLN A 139 7.02 21.80 -6.82
N LEU A 140 6.20 21.22 -5.94
CA LEU A 140 4.80 20.93 -6.24
C LEU A 140 3.99 22.22 -6.39
N PRO A 141 2.92 22.22 -7.23
CA PRO A 141 1.94 23.28 -7.24
C PRO A 141 1.31 23.49 -5.85
N GLU A 142 1.00 24.73 -5.49
CA GLU A 142 0.45 25.06 -4.16
C GLU A 142 -0.86 24.33 -3.88
N GLU A 143 -1.71 24.14 -4.89
CA GLU A 143 -2.95 23.40 -4.79
C GLU A 143 -2.77 21.91 -4.47
N GLU A 144 -1.60 21.35 -4.78
CA GLU A 144 -1.25 19.95 -4.57
C GLU A 144 -0.68 19.74 -3.17
N LYS A 145 0.11 20.69 -2.65
CA LYS A 145 0.78 20.59 -1.34
C LYS A 145 -0.14 20.25 -0.17
N LYS A 146 -1.41 20.66 -0.23
CA LYS A 146 -2.43 20.37 0.79
C LYS A 146 -2.75 18.87 0.98
N TYR A 147 -2.38 18.02 0.03
CA TYR A 147 -2.60 16.58 0.08
C TYR A 147 -1.45 15.80 0.70
N TRP A 148 -0.41 16.49 1.18
CA TRP A 148 0.81 15.89 1.72
C TRP A 148 1.01 16.26 3.19
N HIS A 149 1.54 15.34 3.97
CA HIS A 149 1.91 15.56 5.37
C HIS A 149 3.43 15.47 5.55
N TYR A 150 3.97 16.35 6.39
CA TYR A 150 5.40 16.37 6.69
C TYR A 150 5.75 15.37 7.79
N HIS A 151 6.65 14.42 7.50
CA HIS A 151 6.92 13.30 8.41
C HIS A 151 7.56 13.71 9.73
N LYS A 152 8.36 14.78 9.79
CA LYS A 152 8.91 15.26 11.07
C LYS A 152 7.84 15.58 12.11
N VAL A 153 6.68 16.05 11.66
CA VAL A 153 5.53 16.38 12.50
C VAL A 153 4.62 15.17 12.69
N GLU A 154 4.41 14.41 11.62
CA GLU A 154 3.45 13.31 11.59
C GLU A 154 3.95 12.07 12.36
N VAL A 155 5.21 11.66 12.20
CA VAL A 155 5.79 10.45 12.82
C VAL A 155 5.51 10.36 14.33
N PRO A 156 5.75 11.40 15.15
CA PRO A 156 5.41 11.34 16.57
C PRO A 156 3.89 11.35 16.81
N LEU A 157 3.11 12.09 16.02
CA LEU A 157 1.65 12.20 16.19
C LEU A 157 0.91 10.90 15.82
N ALA A 158 1.42 10.15 14.85
CA ALA A 158 0.90 8.85 14.46
C ALA A 158 1.54 7.69 15.24
N LYS A 159 2.36 8.01 16.26
CA LYS A 159 3.11 7.03 17.06
C LYS A 159 3.82 6.01 16.16
N ALA A 160 4.42 6.50 15.07
CA ALA A 160 4.97 5.62 14.05
C ALA A 160 6.17 4.83 14.59
N THR A 161 6.23 3.54 14.25
CA THR A 161 7.29 2.62 14.67
C THR A 161 7.89 1.89 13.47
N PHE A 162 9.13 1.43 13.63
CA PHE A 162 9.92 0.77 12.59
C PHE A 162 10.31 -0.63 13.08
N PRO A 163 9.38 -1.60 13.03
CA PRO A 163 9.52 -2.90 13.70
C PRO A 163 10.72 -3.72 13.22
N ASP A 164 11.21 -3.44 12.01
CA ASP A 164 12.33 -4.14 11.38
C ASP A 164 13.70 -3.45 11.59
N MET A 165 13.77 -2.46 12.50
CA MET A 165 15.02 -1.82 12.92
C MET A 165 15.25 -1.86 14.43
N THR A 166 16.51 -1.93 14.87
CA THR A 166 16.90 -1.60 16.25
C THR A 166 16.89 -0.08 16.47
N PRO A 167 16.91 0.41 17.72
CA PRO A 167 17.02 1.85 17.99
C PRO A 167 18.24 2.52 17.33
N GLU A 168 19.38 1.82 17.27
CA GLU A 168 20.62 2.32 16.67
C GLU A 168 20.54 2.39 15.14
N GLU A 169 19.85 1.44 14.51
CA GLU A 169 19.57 1.44 13.07
C GLU A 169 18.59 2.56 12.72
N LEU A 170 17.49 2.68 13.47
CA LEU A 170 16.49 3.72 13.30
C LEU A 170 17.10 5.12 13.43
N LYS A 171 18.00 5.33 14.39
CA LYS A 171 18.70 6.62 14.58
C LYS A 171 19.45 7.09 13.32
N LYS A 172 19.88 6.18 12.45
CA LYS A 172 20.60 6.50 11.21
C LYS A 172 19.66 6.93 10.08
N VAL A 173 18.44 6.39 10.02
CA VAL A 173 17.48 6.65 8.94
C VAL A 173 16.45 7.71 9.28
N LEU A 174 16.08 7.84 10.55
CA LEU A 174 15.02 8.72 11.00
C LEU A 174 15.24 10.19 10.62
N PRO A 175 16.48 10.75 10.63
CA PRO A 175 16.71 12.11 10.14
C PRO A 175 16.33 12.28 8.66
N ALA A 176 16.60 11.28 7.82
CA ALA A 176 16.22 11.33 6.41
C ALA A 176 14.70 11.21 6.23
N ILE A 177 14.06 10.29 6.96
CA ILE A 177 12.60 10.12 6.93
C ILE A 177 11.88 11.39 7.40
N ASN A 178 12.38 12.03 8.45
CA ASN A 178 11.78 13.28 8.94
C ASN A 178 11.79 14.39 7.90
N GLU A 179 12.74 14.39 6.97
CA GLU A 179 12.85 15.39 5.88
C GLU A 179 12.18 14.91 4.59
N THR A 180 11.01 14.26 4.73
CA THR A 180 10.16 13.82 3.62
C THR A 180 8.69 14.14 3.86
N TYR A 181 7.90 14.08 2.79
CA TYR A 181 6.46 14.28 2.78
C TYR A 181 5.74 13.04 2.28
N GLY A 182 4.67 12.64 2.96
CA GLY A 182 3.81 11.52 2.59
C GLY A 182 2.50 11.97 1.96
N LYS A 183 1.99 11.24 0.96
CA LYS A 183 0.64 11.36 0.41
C LYS A 183 -0.03 10.00 0.42
N VAL A 184 -1.01 9.84 1.31
CA VAL A 184 -1.76 8.59 1.49
C VAL A 184 -2.99 8.58 0.60
N ILE A 185 -3.08 7.57 -0.25
CA ILE A 185 -4.23 7.32 -1.13
C ILE A 185 -4.78 5.93 -0.84
N TYR A 186 -6.05 5.87 -0.50
CA TYR A 186 -6.77 4.63 -0.29
C TYR A 186 -7.66 4.32 -1.48
N PHE A 187 -7.73 3.04 -1.84
CA PHE A 187 -8.64 2.52 -2.86
C PHE A 187 -9.62 1.48 -2.30
N GLN A 188 -9.46 1.09 -1.03
CA GLN A 188 -10.36 0.16 -0.35
C GLN A 188 -10.55 0.58 1.11
N GLN A 189 -11.80 0.54 1.60
CA GLN A 189 -12.05 0.70 3.02
C GLN A 189 -11.63 -0.58 3.77
N PRO A 190 -11.12 -0.47 5.01
CA PRO A 190 -10.65 -1.64 5.77
C PRO A 190 -11.67 -2.77 5.95
N ASP A 191 -12.95 -2.43 6.03
CA ASP A 191 -14.03 -3.39 6.29
C ASP A 191 -14.69 -3.92 4.99
N ASP A 192 -14.30 -3.40 3.82
CA ASP A 192 -14.91 -3.77 2.55
C ASP A 192 -14.35 -5.10 2.03
N LYS A 193 -15.24 -5.93 1.48
CA LYS A 193 -14.85 -7.21 0.85
C LYS A 193 -14.20 -7.03 -0.52
N LEU A 194 -14.51 -5.93 -1.21
CA LEU A 194 -14.04 -5.59 -2.55
C LEU A 194 -13.74 -4.08 -2.59
N PRO A 195 -12.76 -3.62 -3.40
CA PRO A 195 -12.43 -2.21 -3.56
C PRO A 195 -13.50 -1.51 -4.42
N ILE A 196 -14.64 -1.22 -3.82
CA ILE A 196 -15.77 -0.55 -4.47
C ILE A 196 -15.73 0.95 -4.21
N GLY A 197 -16.17 1.74 -5.19
CA GLY A 197 -16.20 3.20 -5.09
C GLY A 197 -14.93 3.87 -5.64
N GLN A 198 -14.78 5.15 -5.34
CA GLN A 198 -13.64 5.96 -5.79
C GLN A 198 -12.49 5.92 -4.77
N PRO A 199 -11.23 5.94 -5.24
CA PRO A 199 -10.09 6.20 -4.36
C PRO A 199 -10.21 7.58 -3.70
N TYR A 200 -9.59 7.74 -2.54
CA TYR A 200 -9.58 9.01 -1.80
C TYR A 200 -8.21 9.25 -1.14
N ILE A 201 -7.90 10.53 -0.90
CA ILE A 201 -6.72 10.96 -0.17
C ILE A 201 -7.07 11.05 1.32
N LEU A 202 -6.22 10.53 2.19
CA LEU A 202 -6.33 10.74 3.62
C LEU A 202 -5.41 11.88 4.04
N ASP A 203 -6.01 12.97 4.53
CA ASP A 203 -5.26 14.01 5.23
C ASP A 203 -5.00 13.55 6.68
N VAL A 204 -3.81 13.00 6.91
CA VAL A 204 -3.38 12.49 8.22
C VAL A 204 -3.19 13.63 9.24
N HIS A 205 -2.87 14.84 8.76
CA HIS A 205 -2.59 15.97 9.63
C HIS A 205 -3.87 16.45 10.34
N SER A 206 -5.00 16.47 9.64
CA SER A 206 -6.28 16.90 10.22
C SER A 206 -6.95 15.86 11.12
N MET A 207 -6.44 14.62 11.19
CA MET A 207 -7.08 13.57 11.99
C MET A 207 -7.03 13.85 13.51
N PRO A 208 -8.03 13.39 14.28
CA PRO A 208 -8.01 13.52 15.74
C PRO A 208 -6.76 12.89 16.36
N LYS A 209 -6.16 13.57 17.34
CA LYS A 209 -5.00 13.05 18.08
C LYS A 209 -5.41 11.94 19.04
N VAL A 210 -4.50 11.01 19.28
CA VAL A 210 -4.67 9.94 20.29
C VAL A 210 -3.59 10.07 21.34
N ASP A 211 -4.02 10.07 22.61
CA ASP A 211 -3.14 10.15 23.77
C ASP A 211 -2.38 8.84 23.99
#